data_AF-A0AAU7JNW1-F1
#
_entry.id   AF-A0AAU7JNW1-F1
#
_cell.length_a   1.000
_cell.length_b   1.000
_cell.length_c   1.000
_cell.angle_alpha   90.00
_cell.angle_beta   90.00
_cell.angle_gamma   90.00
#
_symmetry.space_group_name_H-M   'P 1'
#
loop_
_entity.id
_entity.type
_entity.pdbx_description
1 polymer ?
#
loop_
_entity_poly.entity_id
_entity_poly.type
_entity_poly.pdbx_seq_one_letter_code
_entity_poly.pdbx_strand_id
1 'polypeptide(L)' 'MWRPVMAEPPLCTIRDVRTVLTLDDVFDLNEMLDLREHATAKAMQNAERGRR' A
#
# COMPACT_ATOMS: atom_id res chain seq x y z
N MET A 1 13.67 10.02 -16.68
CA MET A 1 14.03 10.54 -15.34
C MET A 1 13.02 9.97 -14.36
N TRP A 2 13.40 8.94 -13.60
CA TRP A 2 12.56 8.32 -12.58
C TRP A 2 12.35 9.34 -11.45
N ARG A 3 11.11 9.72 -11.15
CA ARG A 3 10.82 10.68 -10.06
C ARG A 3 10.77 9.90 -8.74
N PRO A 4 11.74 10.07 -7.80
CA PRO A 4 11.75 9.34 -6.52
C PRO A 4 10.63 9.76 -5.56
N VAL A 5 9.77 10.70 -5.98
CA VAL A 5 8.78 11.40 -5.14
C VAL A 5 7.37 10.78 -5.25
N MET A 6 7.20 9.70 -6.03
CA MET A 6 5.92 8.97 -6.14
C MET A 6 6.02 7.53 -5.64
N ALA A 7 6.94 7.24 -4.71
CA ALA A 7 6.78 6.03 -3.90
C ALA A 7 5.59 6.27 -2.96
N GLU A 8 4.66 5.32 -2.88
CA GLU A 8 3.60 5.41 -1.90
C GLU A 8 4.21 5.60 -0.50
N PRO A 9 3.69 6.52 0.31
CA PRO A 9 4.17 6.69 1.67
C PRO A 9 3.97 5.38 2.45
N PRO A 10 4.98 4.98 3.25
CA PRO A 10 4.88 3.78 4.07
C PRO A 10 3.74 3.94 5.10
N LEU A 11 3.05 2.84 5.40
CA LEU A 11 1.94 2.85 6.37
C LEU A 11 2.40 3.14 7.79
N CYS A 12 3.61 2.69 8.15
CA CYS A 12 4.25 2.99 9.42
C CYS A 12 5.78 2.95 9.26
N THR A 13 6.48 3.50 10.25
CA THR A 13 7.94 3.38 10.33
C THR A 13 8.35 2.22 11.22
N ILE A 14 9.61 1.79 11.11
CA ILE A 14 10.16 0.75 11.99
C ILE A 14 10.18 1.17 13.47
N ARG A 15 10.18 2.48 13.75
CA ARG A 15 10.09 2.99 15.12
C ARG A 15 8.71 2.71 15.69
N ASP A 16 7.66 2.89 14.90
CA ASP A 16 6.27 2.70 15.33
C ASP A 16 6.02 1.24 15.70
N VAL A 17 6.51 0.31 14.86
CA VAL A 17 6.47 -1.14 15.11
C VAL A 17 7.14 -1.53 16.44
N ARG A 18 8.20 -0.82 16.83
CA ARG A 18 8.96 -1.14 18.06
C ARG A 18 8.43 -0.48 19.32
N THR A 19 7.61 0.57 19.20
CA THR A 19 7.34 1.46 20.35
C THR A 19 5.87 1.69 20.64
N VAL A 20 4.98 1.56 19.66
CA VAL A 20 3.57 1.97 19.82
C VAL A 20 2.60 0.92 19.27
N LEU A 21 2.93 0.25 18.17
CA LEU A 21 2.00 -0.69 17.53
C LEU A 21 1.87 -2.00 18.33
N THR A 22 0.64 -2.46 18.45
CA THR A 22 0.27 -3.77 18.97
C THR A 22 0.24 -4.81 17.86
N LEU A 23 0.07 -6.09 18.22
CA LEU A 23 -0.07 -7.16 17.22
C LEU A 23 -1.32 -6.96 16.36
N ASP A 24 -2.43 -6.51 16.95
CA ASP A 24 -3.68 -6.24 16.23
C ASP A 24 -3.48 -5.14 15.19
N ASP A 25 -2.80 -4.04 15.57
CA ASP A 25 -2.46 -2.97 14.62
C ASP A 25 -1.61 -3.49 13.45
N VAL A 26 -0.69 -4.44 13.70
CA VAL A 26 0.12 -5.05 12.64
C VAL A 26 -0.72 -5.93 11.72
N PHE A 27 -1.73 -6.64 12.23
CA PHE A 27 -2.66 -7.39 11.37
C PHE A 27 -3.48 -6.47 10.49
N ASP A 28 -4.02 -5.38 11.03
CA ASP A 28 -4.77 -4.37 10.27
C ASP A 28 -3.90 -3.73 9.18
N LEU A 29 -2.64 -3.42 9.49
CA LEU A 29 -1.68 -2.90 8.52
C LEU A 29 -1.40 -3.87 7.37
N ASN A 30 -1.39 -5.18 7.62
CA ASN A 30 -1.24 -6.17 6.56
C ASN A 30 -2.48 -6.22 5.67
N GLU A 31 -3.68 -6.20 6.25
CA GLU A 31 -4.93 -6.15 5.47
C GLU A 31 -4.99 -4.89 4.59
N MET A 32 -4.53 -3.74 5.12
CA MET A 32 -4.41 -2.52 4.33
C MET A 32 -3.47 -2.65 3.13
N LEU A 33 -2.37 -3.39 3.26
CA LEU A 33 -1.44 -3.63 2.14
C LEU A 33 -2.13 -4.48 1.06
N ASP A 34 -2.79 -5.56 1.44
CA ASP A 34 -3.51 -6.43 0.52
C ASP A 34 -4.58 -5.64 -0.26
N LEU A 35 -5.33 -4.78 0.44
CA LEU A 35 -6.34 -3.92 -0.17
C LEU A 35 -5.74 -2.94 -1.19
N ARG A 36 -4.57 -2.36 -0.90
CA ARG A 36 -3.88 -1.47 -1.85
C ARG A 36 -3.41 -2.20 -3.09
N GLU A 37 -2.86 -3.40 -2.93
CA GLU A 37 -2.45 -4.24 -4.06
C GLU A 37 -3.66 -4.58 -4.95
N HIS A 38 -4.77 -5.00 -4.34
CA HIS A 38 -6.01 -5.27 -5.06
C HIS A 38 -6.57 -4.05 -5.78
N ALA A 39 -6.58 -2.88 -5.12
CA ALA A 39 -7.04 -1.63 -5.71
C ALA A 39 -6.18 -1.23 -6.93
N THR A 40 -4.87 -1.36 -6.80
CA THR A 40 -3.90 -1.06 -7.87
C THR A 40 -4.09 -2.02 -9.04
N ALA A 41 -4.21 -3.32 -8.79
CA ALA A 41 -4.47 -4.32 -9.82
C ALA A 41 -5.78 -4.05 -10.58
N LYS A 42 -6.86 -3.69 -9.86
CA LYS A 42 -8.14 -3.34 -10.47
C LYS A 42 -8.05 -2.06 -11.31
N ALA A 43 -7.32 -1.05 -10.83
CA ALA A 43 -7.10 0.18 -11.59
C ALA A 43 -6.34 -0.10 -12.90
N MET A 44 -5.32 -0.96 -12.86
CA MET A 44 -4.58 -1.39 -14.06
C MET A 44 -5.48 -2.14 -15.05
N GLN A 45 -6.29 -3.10 -14.58
CA GLN A 45 -7.24 -3.82 -15.44
C GLN A 45 -8.26 -2.88 -16.09
N ASN A 46 -8.78 -1.90 -15.35
CA ASN A 46 -9.71 -0.91 -15.91
C ASN A 46 -9.04 0.00 -16.95
N ALA A 47 -7.78 0.41 -16.71
CA ALA A 47 -7.01 1.19 -17.68
C ALA A 47 -6.72 0.41 -18.98
N GLU A 48 -6.48 -0.90 -18.88
CA GLU A 48 -6.32 -1.77 -20.05
C GLU A 48 -7.63 -1.94 -20.84
N ARG A 49 -8.75 -2.09 -20.14
CA ARG A 49 -10.08 -2.18 -20.77
C ARG A 49 -10.47 -0.91 -21.51
N GLY A 50 -10.20 0.27 -20.93
CA GLY A 50 -10.50 1.55 -21.57
C GLY A 50 -9.60 1.90 -22.76
N ARG A 51 -8.51 1.15 -22.99
CA ARG A 51 -7.62 1.31 -24.15
C ARG A 51 -7.99 0.41 -25.34
N ARG A 52 -8.91 -0.55 -25.15
CA ARG A 52 -9.44 -1.42 -26.21
C ARG A 52 -10.73 -0.83 -26.76
#